data_AF-A0A260ZM94-F1
#
_entry.id   AF-A0A260ZM94-F1
#
_cell.length_a   1.000
_cell.length_b   1.000
_cell.length_c   1.000
_cell.angle_alpha   90.00
_cell.angle_beta   90.00
_cell.angle_gamma   90.00
#
_symmetry.space_group_name_H-M   'P 1'
#
loop_
_entity.id
_entity.type
_entity.pdbx_description
1 polymer ?
#
loop_
_entity_poly.entity_id
_entity_poly.type
_entity_poly.pdbx_seq_one_letter_code
_entity_poly.pdbx_strand_id
1 'polypeptide(L)'
;MFLISKIWLGYGLISVVLSAFLVLIISTSQLFNQSFYRLVTIHLVLVILSWINSWPSRIVYTEDSPYFARVLFEHSPRLFKSFTFLGVAFCHIQSWSSIVICINKLRTANPEKYEERNKFWNRWCLLIYGLIIAFGLLAANYLIVIPTIRYLPETGNFVFIVMNLGDGIMNIFLVGVFLILYILISLIIGLITICKIRKHEEKGYHHSSLVILAHTFFRVFCLLSLMGSFFLQIEDFTVEMMITIFDFMTFSMTYMLLFCDENVKMAFRTSCSSGDST
;
A
#
# COMPACT_ATOMS: atom_id res chain seq x y z
N MET A 1 3.13 -4.21 -24.55
CA MET A 1 1.96 -3.66 -23.84
C MET A 1 0.97 -4.76 -23.40
N PHE A 2 0.33 -5.54 -24.29
CA PHE A 2 -0.70 -6.56 -23.92
C PHE A 2 -0.35 -7.53 -22.78
N LEU A 3 0.86 -8.10 -22.80
CA LEU A 3 1.26 -9.12 -21.82
C LEU A 3 1.39 -8.54 -20.41
N ILE A 4 1.92 -7.33 -20.31
CA ILE A 4 2.21 -6.64 -19.05
C ILE A 4 0.90 -6.34 -18.31
N SER A 5 -0.07 -5.75 -19.01
CA SER A 5 -1.41 -5.48 -18.47
C SER A 5 -2.16 -6.73 -17.97
N LYS A 6 -2.06 -7.86 -18.70
CA LYS A 6 -2.68 -9.13 -18.28
C LYS A 6 -1.97 -9.77 -17.08
N ILE A 7 -0.63 -9.71 -17.07
CA ILE A 7 0.17 -10.13 -15.92
C ILE A 7 -0.26 -9.34 -14.69
N TRP A 8 -0.52 -8.03 -14.82
CA TRP A 8 -0.94 -7.19 -13.69
C TRP A 8 -2.25 -7.58 -13.04
N LEU A 9 -3.27 -7.83 -13.86
CA LEU A 9 -4.57 -8.27 -13.35
C LEU A 9 -4.44 -9.65 -12.68
N GLY A 10 -3.65 -10.55 -13.27
CA GLY A 10 -3.39 -11.88 -12.73
C GLY A 10 -2.65 -11.85 -11.38
N TYR A 11 -1.48 -11.22 -11.32
CA TYR A 11 -0.72 -11.17 -10.06
C TYR A 11 -1.41 -10.32 -9.01
N GLY A 12 -2.08 -9.23 -9.38
CA GLY A 12 -2.83 -8.40 -8.45
C GLY A 12 -3.94 -9.17 -7.76
N LEU A 13 -4.70 -9.98 -8.51
CA LEU A 13 -5.73 -10.85 -7.94
C LEU A 13 -5.15 -11.87 -6.97
N ILE A 14 -4.05 -12.56 -7.36
CA ILE A 14 -3.34 -13.50 -6.49
C ILE A 14 -2.89 -12.80 -5.21
N SER A 15 -2.35 -11.58 -5.34
CA SER A 15 -1.86 -10.80 -4.20
C SER A 15 -2.97 -10.43 -3.23
N VAL A 16 -4.14 -10.03 -3.73
CA VAL A 16 -5.33 -9.76 -2.90
C VAL A 16 -5.78 -11.01 -2.16
N VAL A 17 -5.82 -12.16 -2.84
CA VAL A 17 -6.18 -13.44 -2.21
C VAL A 17 -5.20 -13.78 -1.10
N LEU A 18 -3.89 -13.63 -1.34
CA LEU A 18 -2.86 -13.84 -0.32
C LEU A 18 -2.99 -12.85 0.85
N SER A 19 -3.26 -11.57 0.60
CA SER A 19 -3.51 -10.56 1.64
C SER A 19 -4.73 -10.93 2.48
N ALA A 20 -5.83 -11.34 1.85
CA ALA A 20 -7.05 -11.73 2.55
C ALA A 20 -6.82 -12.97 3.40
N PHE A 21 -6.09 -13.94 2.87
CA PHE A 21 -5.70 -15.14 3.59
C PHE A 21 -4.83 -14.82 4.82
N LEU A 22 -3.83 -13.92 4.70
CA LEU A 22 -3.05 -13.46 5.84
C LEU A 22 -3.90 -12.75 6.89
N VAL A 23 -4.84 -11.88 6.46
CA VAL A 23 -5.78 -11.22 7.38
C VAL A 23 -6.55 -12.24 8.19
N LEU A 24 -7.04 -13.32 7.57
CA LEU A 24 -7.74 -14.39 8.27
C LEU A 24 -6.84 -15.08 9.30
N ILE A 25 -5.68 -15.60 8.89
CA ILE A 25 -4.76 -16.31 9.79
C ILE A 25 -4.35 -15.44 10.98
N ILE A 26 -3.96 -14.19 10.71
CA ILE A 26 -3.49 -13.26 11.72
C ILE A 26 -4.61 -12.92 12.71
N SER A 27 -5.85 -12.80 12.23
CA SER A 27 -7.00 -12.44 13.07
C SER A 27 -7.50 -13.62 13.91
N THR A 28 -7.36 -14.86 13.44
CA THR A 28 -7.91 -16.05 14.13
C THR A 28 -6.93 -16.72 15.08
N SER A 29 -5.61 -16.60 14.86
CA SER A 29 -4.61 -17.31 15.65
C SER A 29 -4.11 -16.51 16.86
N GLN A 30 -4.02 -17.18 18.02
CA GLN A 30 -3.48 -16.59 19.25
C GLN A 30 -1.99 -16.23 19.14
N LEU A 31 -1.26 -16.81 18.18
CA LEU A 31 0.15 -16.50 17.90
C LEU A 31 0.37 -15.02 17.59
N PHE A 32 -0.67 -14.32 17.11
CA PHE A 32 -0.57 -12.95 16.59
C PHE A 32 -1.18 -11.88 17.52
N ASN A 33 -1.24 -12.11 18.84
CA ASN A 33 -1.87 -11.17 19.78
C ASN A 33 -1.07 -9.85 20.01
N GLN A 34 0.08 -9.66 19.35
CA GLN A 34 0.89 -8.46 19.47
C GLN A 34 0.26 -7.27 18.72
N SER A 35 0.46 -6.05 19.23
CA SER A 35 -0.07 -4.83 18.59
C SER A 35 0.43 -4.63 17.15
N PHE A 36 1.64 -5.09 16.86
CA PHE A 36 2.21 -5.11 15.52
C PHE A 36 1.27 -5.79 14.50
N TYR A 37 0.82 -7.00 14.81
CA TYR A 37 -0.03 -7.78 13.91
C TYR A 37 -1.41 -7.17 13.72
N ARG A 38 -1.94 -6.47 14.73
CA ARG A 38 -3.20 -5.71 14.58
C ARG A 38 -3.04 -4.55 13.59
N LEU A 39 -1.95 -3.79 13.70
CA LEU A 39 -1.66 -2.70 12.78
C LEU A 39 -1.45 -3.22 11.35
N VAL A 40 -0.73 -4.34 11.21
CA VAL A 40 -0.52 -5.04 9.94
C VAL A 40 -1.84 -5.52 9.35
N THR A 41 -2.73 -6.10 10.14
CA THR A 41 -4.05 -6.57 9.66
C THR A 41 -4.85 -5.43 9.06
N ILE A 42 -4.93 -4.29 9.76
CA ILE A 42 -5.61 -3.10 9.24
C ILE A 42 -4.94 -2.61 7.95
N HIS A 43 -3.61 -2.61 7.89
CA HIS A 43 -2.87 -2.26 6.67
C HIS A 43 -3.20 -3.18 5.50
N LEU A 44 -3.25 -4.49 5.71
CA LEU A 44 -3.61 -5.47 4.68
C LEU A 44 -5.05 -5.27 4.18
N VAL A 45 -6.00 -4.95 5.07
CA VAL A 45 -7.37 -4.58 4.67
C VAL A 45 -7.36 -3.33 3.80
N LEU A 46 -6.62 -2.29 4.17
CA LEU A 46 -6.49 -1.06 3.37
C LEU A 46 -5.85 -1.33 2.00
N VAL A 47 -4.90 -2.25 1.93
CA VAL A 47 -4.25 -2.71 0.68
C VAL A 47 -5.25 -3.40 -0.24
N ILE A 48 -6.08 -4.30 0.29
CA ILE A 48 -7.15 -4.98 -0.45
C ILE A 48 -8.16 -3.94 -1.00
N LEU A 49 -8.64 -3.04 -0.14
CA LEU A 49 -9.60 -2.00 -0.54
C LEU A 49 -9.02 -1.06 -1.60
N SER A 50 -7.75 -0.67 -1.46
CA SER A 50 -7.04 0.16 -2.44
C SER A 50 -6.93 -0.52 -3.79
N TRP A 51 -6.59 -1.81 -3.82
CA TRP A 51 -6.48 -2.56 -5.06
C TRP A 51 -7.84 -2.68 -5.75
N ILE A 52 -8.90 -3.05 -5.03
CA ILE A 52 -10.28 -3.09 -5.53
C ILE A 52 -10.69 -1.74 -6.12
N ASN A 53 -10.40 -0.64 -5.43
CA ASN A 53 -10.69 0.71 -5.90
C ASN A 53 -9.94 1.08 -7.19
N SER A 54 -8.71 0.59 -7.36
CA SER A 54 -7.90 0.86 -8.55
C SER A 54 -8.27 -0.02 -9.75
N TRP A 55 -9.06 -1.08 -9.54
CA TRP A 55 -9.41 -2.05 -10.59
C TRP A 55 -10.11 -1.41 -11.81
N PRO A 56 -11.11 -0.51 -11.64
CA PRO A 56 -11.75 0.17 -12.77
C PRO A 56 -10.76 1.00 -13.59
N SER A 57 -9.84 1.71 -12.94
CA SER A 57 -8.81 2.49 -13.64
C SER A 57 -7.87 1.61 -14.44
N ARG A 58 -7.59 0.37 -14.01
CA ARG A 58 -6.74 -0.58 -14.75
C ARG A 58 -7.44 -1.15 -15.98
N ILE A 59 -8.73 -1.45 -15.85
CA ILE A 59 -9.56 -1.95 -16.94
C ILE A 59 -9.63 -0.92 -18.08
N VAL A 60 -9.64 0.37 -17.75
CA VAL A 60 -9.62 1.46 -18.73
C VAL A 60 -8.36 1.43 -19.61
N TYR A 61 -7.22 0.98 -19.08
CA TYR A 61 -5.93 0.92 -19.80
C TYR A 61 -5.67 -0.45 -20.44
N THR A 62 -6.62 -1.40 -20.40
CA THR A 62 -6.51 -2.67 -21.13
C THR A 62 -7.33 -2.65 -22.41
N GLU A 63 -6.68 -2.94 -23.54
CA GLU A 63 -7.31 -2.93 -24.88
C GLU A 63 -8.52 -3.87 -25.00
N ASP A 64 -8.57 -4.94 -24.21
CA ASP A 64 -9.65 -5.95 -24.25
C ASP A 64 -10.93 -5.53 -23.49
N SER A 65 -10.93 -4.38 -22.80
CA SER A 65 -12.02 -4.00 -21.89
C SER A 65 -12.73 -2.64 -22.10
N PRO A 66 -12.69 -2.00 -23.28
CA PRO A 66 -13.44 -0.77 -23.50
C PRO A 66 -14.94 -0.98 -23.29
N TYR A 67 -15.49 -2.20 -23.47
CA TYR A 67 -16.92 -2.45 -23.24
C TYR A 67 -17.34 -2.28 -21.77
N PHE A 68 -16.69 -2.94 -20.82
CA PHE A 68 -17.09 -2.87 -19.41
C PHE A 68 -16.84 -1.48 -18.82
N ALA A 69 -15.65 -0.91 -19.08
CA ALA A 69 -15.32 0.44 -18.64
C ALA A 69 -16.28 1.49 -19.24
N ARG A 70 -16.65 1.34 -20.52
CA ARG A 70 -17.63 2.21 -21.18
C ARG A 70 -19.03 2.08 -20.59
N VAL A 71 -19.54 0.88 -20.40
CA VAL A 71 -20.87 0.67 -19.79
C VAL A 71 -20.93 1.32 -18.39
N LEU A 72 -19.87 1.15 -17.60
CA LEU A 72 -19.76 1.76 -16.28
C LEU A 72 -19.68 3.29 -16.35
N PHE A 73 -18.92 3.83 -17.32
CA PHE A 73 -18.78 5.27 -17.52
C PHE A 73 -20.07 5.92 -18.01
N GLU A 74 -20.80 5.28 -18.93
CA GLU A 74 -22.08 5.76 -19.45
C GLU A 74 -23.15 5.80 -18.35
N HIS A 75 -23.18 4.79 -17.46
CA HIS A 75 -24.14 4.76 -16.35
C HIS A 75 -23.76 5.72 -15.22
N SER A 76 -22.48 5.82 -14.86
CA SER A 76 -22.06 6.59 -13.69
C SER A 76 -20.66 7.20 -13.85
N PRO A 77 -20.53 8.29 -14.62
CA PRO A 77 -19.24 8.94 -14.87
C PRO A 77 -18.62 9.53 -13.59
N ARG A 78 -19.46 9.83 -12.58
CA ARG A 78 -19.01 10.32 -11.27
C ARG A 78 -18.18 9.28 -10.51
N LEU A 79 -18.40 7.97 -10.74
CA LEU A 79 -17.62 6.92 -10.08
C LEU A 79 -16.14 6.98 -10.45
N PHE A 80 -15.82 7.34 -11.69
CA PHE A 80 -14.42 7.48 -12.12
C PHE A 80 -13.69 8.60 -11.38
N LYS A 81 -14.38 9.71 -11.11
CA LYS A 81 -13.85 10.78 -10.25
C LYS A 81 -13.60 10.26 -8.82
N SER A 82 -14.52 9.45 -8.28
CA SER A 82 -14.38 8.83 -6.97
C SER A 82 -13.22 7.83 -6.92
N PHE A 83 -13.03 6.99 -7.95
CA PHE A 83 -11.92 6.03 -8.00
C PHE A 83 -10.56 6.72 -8.00
N THR A 84 -10.41 7.78 -8.80
CA THR A 84 -9.18 8.59 -8.82
C THR A 84 -8.94 9.28 -7.48
N PHE A 85 -9.97 9.91 -6.90
CA PHE A 85 -9.90 10.53 -5.57
C PHE A 85 -9.46 9.53 -4.50
N LEU A 86 -10.12 8.37 -4.44
CA LEU A 86 -9.81 7.32 -3.48
C LEU A 86 -8.43 6.72 -3.72
N GLY A 87 -7.98 6.58 -4.97
CA GLY A 87 -6.64 6.10 -5.29
C GLY A 87 -5.55 6.99 -4.69
N VAL A 88 -5.71 8.30 -4.80
CA VAL A 88 -4.83 9.29 -4.17
C VAL A 88 -4.91 9.18 -2.64
N ALA A 89 -6.12 9.12 -2.09
CA ALA A 89 -6.32 8.98 -0.65
C ALA A 89 -5.63 7.72 -0.12
N PHE A 90 -5.78 6.59 -0.79
CA PHE A 90 -5.13 5.33 -0.43
C PHE A 90 -3.61 5.42 -0.48
N CYS A 91 -3.02 6.15 -1.43
CA CYS A 91 -1.58 6.39 -1.46
C CYS A 91 -1.09 7.06 -0.17
N HIS A 92 -1.78 8.11 0.29
CA HIS A 92 -1.47 8.79 1.55
C HIS A 92 -1.72 7.89 2.77
N ILE A 93 -2.87 7.21 2.82
CA ILE A 93 -3.26 6.32 3.92
C ILE A 93 -2.26 5.18 4.09
N GLN A 94 -1.89 4.50 3.01
CA GLN A 94 -0.95 3.39 3.06
C GLN A 94 0.44 3.87 3.48
N SER A 95 0.89 5.04 2.99
CA SER A 95 2.20 5.59 3.32
C SER A 95 2.30 5.93 4.81
N TRP A 96 1.29 6.58 5.37
CA TRP A 96 1.20 6.83 6.81
C TRP A 96 1.04 5.56 7.63
N SER A 97 0.25 4.61 7.16
CA SER A 97 0.08 3.31 7.82
C SER A 97 1.41 2.56 7.92
N SER A 98 2.23 2.55 6.86
CA SER A 98 3.59 2.00 6.88
C SER A 98 4.48 2.71 7.91
N ILE A 99 4.47 4.04 7.92
CA ILE A 99 5.22 4.83 8.90
C ILE A 99 4.81 4.46 10.32
N VAL A 100 3.50 4.37 10.59
CA VAL A 100 2.97 4.00 11.91
C VAL A 100 3.37 2.59 12.34
N ILE A 101 3.38 1.62 11.42
CA ILE A 101 3.89 0.27 11.69
C ILE A 101 5.37 0.32 12.09
N CYS A 102 6.18 1.11 11.38
CA CYS A 102 7.59 1.31 11.72
C CYS A 102 7.76 1.97 13.10
N ILE A 103 6.96 3.00 13.42
CA ILE A 103 6.98 3.66 14.75
C ILE A 103 6.55 2.67 15.84
N ASN A 104 5.52 1.86 15.60
CA ASN A 104 5.10 0.83 16.55
C ASN A 104 6.27 -0.08 16.89
N LYS A 105 6.96 -0.62 15.87
CA LYS A 105 8.11 -1.48 16.08
C LYS A 105 9.26 -0.78 16.77
N LEU A 106 9.58 0.45 16.35
CA LEU A 106 10.61 1.25 17.00
C LEU A 106 10.34 1.43 18.50
N ARG A 107 9.07 1.61 18.86
CA ARG A 107 8.64 1.74 20.26
C ARG A 107 8.65 0.38 20.94
N THR A 108 8.14 -0.68 20.35
CA THR A 108 8.11 -2.01 20.98
C THR A 108 9.47 -2.71 20.99
N ALA A 109 10.47 -2.21 20.26
CA ALA A 109 11.83 -2.74 20.29
C ALA A 109 12.56 -2.56 21.64
N ASN A 110 12.09 -1.66 22.52
CA ASN A 110 12.65 -1.57 23.87
C ASN A 110 11.96 -2.61 24.79
N PRO A 111 12.67 -3.65 25.25
CA PRO A 111 12.09 -4.73 26.05
C PRO A 111 11.56 -4.26 27.41
N GLU A 112 12.24 -3.31 28.06
CA GLU A 112 11.89 -2.82 29.40
C GLU A 112 10.51 -2.14 29.45
N LYS A 113 10.09 -1.57 28.32
CA LYS A 113 8.80 -0.87 28.19
C LYS A 113 7.86 -1.56 27.21
N TYR A 114 8.14 -2.81 26.84
CA TYR A 114 7.39 -3.52 25.81
C TYR A 114 5.90 -3.63 26.16
N GLU A 115 5.58 -4.09 27.37
CA GLU A 115 4.19 -4.37 27.75
C GLU A 115 3.33 -3.10 27.80
N GLU A 116 3.84 -2.03 28.42
CA GLU A 116 3.19 -0.72 28.47
C GLU A 116 2.94 -0.17 27.06
N ARG A 117 3.95 -0.24 26.19
CA ARG A 117 3.85 0.25 24.80
C ARG A 117 2.90 -0.59 23.98
N ASN A 118 2.91 -1.91 24.14
CA ASN A 118 2.00 -2.82 23.46
C ASN A 118 0.53 -2.55 23.87
N LYS A 119 0.27 -2.32 25.17
CA LYS A 119 -1.06 -1.93 25.67
C LYS A 119 -1.51 -0.58 25.09
N PHE A 120 -0.63 0.41 25.02
CA PHE A 120 -0.92 1.70 24.39
C PHE A 120 -1.40 1.53 22.94
N TRP A 121 -0.63 0.80 22.13
CA TRP A 121 -0.98 0.59 20.73
C TRP A 121 -2.28 -0.18 20.56
N ASN A 122 -2.52 -1.19 21.39
CA ASN A 122 -3.78 -1.94 21.35
C ASN A 122 -4.99 -1.06 21.69
N ARG A 123 -4.85 -0.13 22.65
CA ARG A 123 -5.93 0.77 23.05
C ARG A 123 -6.24 1.84 22.00
N TRP A 124 -5.22 2.43 21.41
CA TRP A 124 -5.37 3.60 20.52
C TRP A 124 -5.33 3.26 19.04
N CYS A 125 -5.18 1.99 18.66
CA CYS A 125 -5.06 1.51 17.28
C CYS A 125 -6.13 2.11 16.34
N LEU A 126 -7.41 1.97 16.69
CA LEU A 126 -8.52 2.43 15.86
C LEU A 126 -8.55 3.95 15.74
N LEU A 127 -8.24 4.68 16.81
CA LEU A 127 -8.19 6.14 16.78
C LEU A 127 -7.05 6.62 15.87
N ILE A 128 -5.87 6.01 15.96
CA ILE A 128 -4.72 6.34 15.10
C ILE A 128 -5.08 6.11 13.63
N TYR A 129 -5.69 4.97 13.29
CA TYR A 129 -6.12 4.70 11.92
C TYR A 129 -7.26 5.61 11.45
N GLY A 130 -8.19 5.98 12.33
CA GLY A 130 -9.21 6.99 12.03
C GLY A 130 -8.59 8.33 11.62
N LEU A 131 -7.56 8.78 12.34
CA LEU A 131 -6.80 9.99 11.99
C LEU A 131 -6.05 9.86 10.67
N ILE A 132 -5.42 8.71 10.40
CA ILE A 132 -4.74 8.45 9.12
C ILE A 132 -5.72 8.50 7.95
N ILE A 133 -6.88 7.87 8.08
CA ILE A 133 -7.92 7.86 7.04
C ILE A 133 -8.44 9.27 6.79
N ALA A 134 -8.79 9.99 7.87
CA ALA A 134 -9.23 11.38 7.76
C ALA A 134 -8.17 12.26 7.08
N PHE A 135 -6.90 12.14 7.49
CA PHE A 135 -5.80 12.85 6.86
C PHE A 135 -5.68 12.51 5.38
N GLY A 136 -5.72 11.23 5.01
CA GLY A 136 -5.59 10.81 3.61
C GLY A 136 -6.72 11.31 2.72
N LEU A 137 -7.95 11.33 3.22
CA LEU A 137 -9.10 11.88 2.51
C LEU A 137 -9.00 13.40 2.35
N LEU A 138 -8.58 14.12 3.39
CA LEU A 138 -8.34 15.56 3.33
C LEU A 138 -7.21 15.90 2.37
N ALA A 139 -6.09 15.17 2.45
CA ALA A 139 -4.97 15.28 1.54
C ALA A 139 -5.44 15.11 0.08
N ALA A 140 -6.18 14.04 -0.23
CA ALA A 140 -6.71 13.84 -1.58
C ALA A 140 -7.66 14.95 -2.05
N ASN A 141 -8.44 15.55 -1.14
CA ASN A 141 -9.42 16.57 -1.48
C ASN A 141 -8.78 17.94 -1.77
N TYR A 142 -7.72 18.30 -1.04
CA TYR A 142 -7.11 19.62 -1.13
C TYR A 142 -5.87 19.68 -2.02
N LEU A 143 -5.23 18.53 -2.29
CA LEU A 143 -3.92 18.52 -2.94
C LEU A 143 -3.97 18.19 -4.43
N ILE A 144 -5.08 17.61 -4.92
CA ILE A 144 -5.15 17.13 -6.30
C ILE A 144 -6.38 17.69 -7.01
N VAL A 145 -6.13 18.44 -8.08
CA VAL A 145 -7.14 18.67 -9.10
C VAL A 145 -7.38 17.33 -9.79
N ILE A 146 -8.54 16.72 -9.58
CA ILE A 146 -8.83 15.39 -10.13
C ILE A 146 -8.98 15.52 -11.66
N PRO A 147 -8.15 14.83 -12.46
CA PRO A 147 -8.30 14.87 -13.90
C PRO A 147 -9.67 14.30 -14.27
N THR A 148 -10.37 14.99 -15.15
CA THR A 148 -11.63 14.49 -15.67
C THR A 148 -11.32 13.46 -16.75
N ILE A 149 -12.01 12.32 -16.75
CA ILE A 149 -11.83 11.31 -17.79
C ILE A 149 -12.88 11.53 -18.87
N ARG A 150 -12.47 11.49 -20.13
CA ARG A 150 -13.34 11.56 -21.30
C ARG A 150 -13.19 10.29 -22.14
N TYR A 151 -14.32 9.72 -22.55
CA TYR A 151 -14.33 8.66 -23.55
C TYR A 151 -14.35 9.28 -24.96
N LEU A 152 -13.43 8.87 -25.84
CA LEU A 152 -13.39 9.24 -27.26
C LEU A 152 -14.06 8.14 -28.09
N PRO A 153 -15.26 8.37 -28.64
CA PRO A 153 -15.97 7.37 -29.42
C PRO A 153 -15.24 6.96 -30.71
N GLU A 154 -14.42 7.87 -31.25
CA GLU A 154 -13.70 7.70 -32.53
C GLU A 154 -12.54 6.72 -32.42
N THR A 155 -11.84 6.71 -31.28
CA THR A 155 -10.68 5.85 -31.03
C THR A 155 -11.00 4.69 -30.09
N GLY A 156 -12.17 4.69 -29.44
CA GLY A 156 -12.54 3.71 -28.42
C GLY A 156 -11.78 3.89 -27.10
N ASN A 157 -11.00 4.96 -26.95
CA ASN A 157 -10.07 5.15 -25.85
C ASN A 157 -10.60 6.14 -24.80
N PHE A 158 -10.22 5.93 -23.56
CA PHE A 158 -10.38 6.91 -22.50
C PHE A 158 -9.14 7.79 -22.43
N VAL A 159 -9.34 9.10 -22.34
CA VAL A 159 -8.27 10.08 -22.15
C VAL A 159 -8.56 10.96 -20.95
N PHE A 160 -7.50 11.41 -20.29
CA PHE A 160 -7.63 12.49 -19.33
C PHE A 160 -7.85 13.82 -20.07
N ILE A 161 -8.79 14.62 -19.60
CA ILE A 161 -8.89 16.01 -20.01
C ILE A 161 -7.63 16.71 -19.51
N VAL A 162 -6.89 17.29 -20.47
CA VAL A 162 -5.66 18.05 -20.21
C VAL A 162 -5.97 19.11 -19.16
N MET A 163 -5.28 19.00 -18.01
CA MET A 163 -5.34 20.06 -17.00
C MET A 163 -4.72 21.33 -17.56
N ASN A 164 -5.18 22.49 -17.10
CA ASN A 164 -4.45 23.71 -17.38
C ASN A 164 -3.00 23.56 -16.88
N LEU A 165 -2.02 24.10 -17.62
CA LEU A 165 -0.60 23.95 -17.32
C LEU A 165 -0.27 24.33 -15.87
N GLY A 166 -0.90 25.39 -15.35
CA GLY A 166 -0.75 25.81 -13.96
C GLY A 166 -1.21 24.75 -12.95
N ASP A 167 -2.38 24.14 -13.18
CA ASP A 167 -2.91 23.09 -12.31
C ASP A 167 -2.07 21.81 -12.38
N GLY A 168 -1.57 21.48 -13.58
CA GLY A 168 -0.66 20.36 -13.80
C GLY A 168 0.65 20.53 -13.02
N ILE A 169 1.28 21.71 -13.11
CA ILE A 169 2.51 22.02 -12.37
C ILE A 169 2.28 21.95 -10.86
N MET A 170 1.18 22.53 -10.36
CA MET A 170 0.84 22.50 -8.93
C MET A 170 0.63 21.08 -8.42
N ASN A 171 -0.09 20.24 -9.18
CA ASN A 171 -0.28 18.83 -8.83
C ASN A 171 1.04 18.07 -8.76
N ILE A 172 1.91 18.20 -9.77
CA ILE A 172 3.23 17.54 -9.79
C ILE A 172 4.07 17.99 -8.59
N PHE A 173 4.10 19.30 -8.32
CA PHE A 173 4.85 19.86 -7.20
C PHE A 173 4.35 19.31 -5.85
N LEU A 174 3.04 19.35 -5.60
CA LEU A 174 2.46 18.86 -4.35
C LEU A 174 2.68 17.36 -4.17
N VAL A 175 2.45 16.55 -5.21
CA VAL A 175 2.74 15.11 -5.16
C VAL A 175 4.22 14.87 -4.85
N GLY A 176 5.14 15.60 -5.50
CA GLY A 176 6.57 15.51 -5.25
C GLY A 176 6.94 15.81 -3.79
N VAL A 177 6.40 16.88 -3.20
CA VAL A 177 6.63 17.24 -1.80
C VAL A 177 6.20 16.11 -0.86
N PHE A 178 5.01 15.53 -1.05
CA PHE A 178 4.54 14.43 -0.21
C PHE A 178 5.39 13.16 -0.36
N LEU A 179 5.77 12.80 -1.58
CA LEU A 179 6.65 11.66 -1.81
C LEU A 179 7.99 11.83 -1.10
N ILE A 180 8.61 13.02 -1.21
CA ILE A 180 9.85 13.36 -0.50
C ILE A 180 9.67 13.25 1.01
N LEU A 181 8.59 13.82 1.56
CA LEU A 181 8.29 13.72 2.99
C LEU A 181 8.15 12.26 3.45
N TYR A 182 7.42 11.43 2.69
CA TYR A 182 7.26 10.02 3.01
C TYR A 182 8.58 9.25 2.95
N ILE A 183 9.43 9.53 1.96
CA ILE A 183 10.77 8.94 1.83
C ILE A 183 11.62 9.32 3.03
N LEU A 184 11.71 10.61 3.35
CA LEU A 184 12.55 11.11 4.45
C LEU A 184 12.10 10.56 5.80
N ILE A 185 10.80 10.62 6.10
CA ILE A 185 10.26 10.12 7.37
C ILE A 185 10.48 8.61 7.48
N SER A 186 10.23 7.84 6.42
CA SER A 186 10.42 6.39 6.42
C SER A 186 11.89 6.01 6.59
N LEU A 187 12.81 6.72 5.93
CA LEU A 187 14.25 6.51 6.08
C LEU A 187 14.73 6.83 7.49
N ILE A 188 14.35 7.99 8.05
CA ILE A 188 14.75 8.39 9.40
C ILE A 188 14.27 7.37 10.43
N ILE A 189 12.98 7.01 10.38
CA ILE A 189 12.40 6.05 11.33
C ILE A 189 13.00 4.65 11.12
N GLY A 190 13.18 4.23 9.87
CA GLY A 190 13.81 2.95 9.52
C GLY A 190 15.23 2.83 10.07
N LEU A 191 16.07 3.85 9.84
CA LEU A 191 17.45 3.90 10.35
C LEU A 191 17.51 3.90 11.88
N ILE A 192 16.67 4.68 12.55
CA ILE A 192 16.61 4.68 14.03
C ILE A 192 16.18 3.30 14.53
N THR A 193 15.24 2.64 13.85
CA THR A 193 14.76 1.30 14.19
C THR A 193 15.88 0.28 14.09
N ILE A 194 16.68 0.33 13.02
CA ILE A 194 17.88 -0.50 12.83
C ILE A 194 18.88 -0.30 13.97
N CYS A 195 19.24 0.95 14.26
CA CYS A 195 20.19 1.26 15.31
C CYS A 195 19.74 0.72 16.68
N LYS A 196 18.43 0.80 16.99
CA LYS A 196 17.89 0.25 18.25
C LYS A 196 17.85 -1.27 18.26
N ILE A 197 17.48 -1.91 17.16
CA ILE A 197 17.47 -3.37 17.06
C ILE A 197 18.89 -3.90 17.27
N ARG A 198 19.89 -3.33 16.57
CA ARG A 198 21.30 -3.74 16.70
C ARG A 198 21.83 -3.56 18.12
N LYS A 199 21.44 -2.49 18.81
CA LYS A 199 21.84 -2.25 20.22
C LYS A 199 21.27 -3.31 21.18
N HIS A 200 20.15 -3.93 20.85
CA HIS A 200 19.48 -4.94 21.68
C HIS A 200 19.60 -6.36 21.13
N GLU A 201 20.36 -6.55 20.06
CA GLU A 201 20.58 -7.81 19.35
C GLU A 201 21.34 -8.83 20.22
N GLU A 202 22.23 -8.36 21.10
CA GLU A 202 22.93 -9.17 22.09
C GLU A 202 21.99 -9.83 23.13
N LYS A 203 20.71 -9.43 23.19
CA LYS A 203 19.71 -9.96 24.14
C LYS A 203 18.71 -10.95 23.53
N GLY A 204 18.87 -11.36 22.26
CA GLY A 204 18.13 -12.49 21.68
C GLY A 204 16.69 -12.24 21.18
N TYR A 205 16.29 -11.01 20.87
CA TYR A 205 14.92 -10.68 20.43
C TYR A 205 14.83 -10.40 18.93
N HIS A 206 14.44 -11.39 18.10
CA HIS A 206 14.71 -11.31 16.66
C HIS A 206 13.62 -11.55 15.60
N HIS A 207 12.36 -11.90 15.91
CA HIS A 207 11.53 -12.48 14.82
C HIS A 207 10.80 -11.52 13.86
N SER A 208 10.38 -10.32 14.26
CA SER A 208 9.62 -9.40 13.37
C SER A 208 10.37 -8.15 12.91
N SER A 209 11.69 -8.12 13.14
CA SER A 209 12.56 -6.97 12.81
C SER A 209 12.95 -6.94 11.32
N LEU A 210 13.17 -8.11 10.72
CA LEU A 210 13.57 -8.23 9.31
C LEU A 210 12.44 -7.86 8.35
N VAL A 211 11.20 -8.26 8.65
CA VAL A 211 9.99 -7.92 7.87
C VAL A 211 9.87 -6.41 7.68
N ILE A 212 10.03 -5.65 8.77
CA ILE A 212 9.85 -4.19 8.76
C ILE A 212 11.00 -3.51 8.04
N LEU A 213 12.22 -4.01 8.23
CA LEU A 213 13.39 -3.49 7.54
C LEU A 213 13.26 -3.66 6.04
N ALA A 214 12.98 -4.88 5.60
CA ALA A 214 12.80 -5.21 4.19
C ALA A 214 11.63 -4.43 3.57
N HIS A 215 10.49 -4.37 4.26
CA HIS A 215 9.35 -3.57 3.84
C HIS A 215 9.69 -2.08 3.73
N THR A 216 10.39 -1.49 4.71
CA THR A 216 10.73 -0.06 4.70
C THR A 216 11.66 0.29 3.55
N PHE A 217 12.73 -0.49 3.35
CA PHE A 217 13.66 -0.26 2.23
C PHE A 217 12.99 -0.45 0.88
N PHE A 218 12.20 -1.52 0.72
CA PHE A 218 11.48 -1.77 -0.52
C PHE A 218 10.45 -0.67 -0.80
N ARG A 219 9.74 -0.20 0.23
CA ARG A 219 8.78 0.90 0.08
C ARG A 219 9.45 2.22 -0.30
N VAL A 220 10.60 2.55 0.31
CA VAL A 220 11.38 3.73 -0.08
C VAL A 220 11.85 3.61 -1.53
N PHE A 221 12.33 2.43 -1.94
CA PHE A 221 12.68 2.16 -3.33
C PHE A 221 11.48 2.41 -4.27
N CYS A 222 10.30 1.85 -3.98
CA CYS A 222 9.10 2.09 -4.78
C CYS A 222 8.72 3.58 -4.84
N LEU A 223 8.80 4.31 -3.72
CA LEU A 223 8.49 5.76 -3.70
C LEU A 223 9.49 6.56 -4.55
N LEU A 224 10.78 6.20 -4.53
CA LEU A 224 11.80 6.81 -5.38
C LEU A 224 11.56 6.49 -6.86
N SER A 225 11.22 5.24 -7.19
CA SER A 225 10.86 4.84 -8.55
C SER A 225 9.61 5.56 -9.06
N LEU A 226 8.60 5.73 -8.20
CA LEU A 226 7.40 6.49 -8.52
C LEU A 226 7.74 7.95 -8.81
N MET A 227 8.56 8.57 -7.96
CA MET A 227 9.06 9.92 -8.19
C MET A 227 9.84 10.03 -9.51
N GLY A 228 10.70 9.06 -9.83
CA GLY A 228 11.42 8.97 -11.09
C GLY A 228 10.51 8.86 -12.32
N SER A 229 9.40 8.10 -12.22
CA SER A 229 8.45 7.95 -13.33
C SER A 229 7.77 9.26 -13.75
N PHE A 230 7.56 10.19 -12.81
CA PHE A 230 7.05 11.54 -13.12
C PHE A 230 8.04 12.39 -13.92
N PHE A 231 9.35 12.14 -13.80
CA PHE A 231 10.38 12.86 -14.54
C PHE A 231 10.62 12.30 -15.94
N LEU A 232 10.31 11.02 -16.18
CA LEU A 232 10.60 10.35 -17.45
C LEU A 232 9.59 10.67 -18.57
N GLN A 233 8.36 11.11 -18.26
CA GLN A 233 7.31 11.59 -19.19
C GLN A 233 7.23 10.89 -20.57
N ILE A 234 7.22 9.54 -20.60
CA ILE A 234 6.92 8.77 -21.81
C ILE A 234 5.47 8.30 -21.67
N GLU A 235 4.51 8.93 -22.36
CA GLU A 235 3.06 8.87 -22.06
C GLU A 235 2.53 7.48 -21.68
N ASP A 236 2.65 6.48 -22.55
CA ASP A 236 2.10 5.14 -22.28
C ASP A 236 2.93 4.35 -21.27
N PHE A 237 4.26 4.43 -21.36
CA PHE A 237 5.17 3.71 -20.46
C PHE A 237 5.09 4.22 -19.02
N THR A 238 4.85 5.52 -18.83
CA THR A 238 4.77 6.14 -17.50
C THR A 238 3.56 5.65 -16.72
N VAL A 239 2.37 5.56 -17.32
CA VAL A 239 1.16 5.07 -16.62
C VAL A 239 1.31 3.60 -16.23
N GLU A 240 1.82 2.78 -17.15
CA GLU A 240 2.12 1.37 -16.95
C GLU A 240 3.11 1.14 -15.80
N MET A 241 4.21 1.89 -15.78
CA MET A 241 5.21 1.87 -14.72
C MET A 241 4.62 2.34 -13.38
N MET A 242 3.83 3.41 -13.37
CA MET A 242 3.22 3.94 -12.15
C MET A 242 2.28 2.92 -11.51
N ILE A 243 1.43 2.24 -12.30
CA ILE A 243 0.54 1.18 -11.80
C ILE A 243 1.36 0.01 -11.23
N THR A 244 2.40 -0.42 -11.93
CA THR A 244 3.29 -1.50 -11.49
C THR A 244 3.97 -1.17 -10.15
N ILE A 245 4.56 0.02 -10.06
CA ILE A 245 5.24 0.49 -8.84
C ILE A 245 4.24 0.61 -7.68
N PHE A 246 3.03 1.11 -7.96
CA PHE A 246 1.98 1.26 -6.96
C PHE A 246 1.55 -0.10 -6.39
N ASP A 247 1.42 -1.12 -7.22
CA ASP A 247 1.09 -2.47 -6.76
C ASP A 247 2.21 -3.10 -5.94
N PHE A 248 3.47 -2.98 -6.40
CA PHE A 248 4.60 -3.46 -5.62
C PHE A 248 4.62 -2.80 -4.24
N MET A 249 4.40 -1.48 -4.19
CA MET A 249 4.26 -0.76 -2.93
C MET A 249 3.08 -1.26 -2.11
N THR A 250 1.92 -1.46 -2.73
CA THR A 250 0.66 -1.88 -2.10
C THR A 250 0.78 -3.27 -1.47
N PHE A 251 1.31 -4.26 -2.19
CA PHE A 251 1.40 -5.65 -1.70
C PHE A 251 2.72 -6.00 -1.03
N SER A 252 3.68 -5.06 -0.95
CA SER A 252 4.99 -5.29 -0.33
C SER A 252 4.87 -5.94 1.07
N MET A 253 4.01 -5.42 1.94
CA MET A 253 3.83 -5.97 3.29
C MET A 253 3.34 -7.43 3.26
N THR A 254 2.40 -7.76 2.36
CA THR A 254 1.90 -9.13 2.18
C THR A 254 3.04 -10.10 1.91
N TYR A 255 3.89 -9.77 0.94
CA TYR A 255 5.02 -10.63 0.57
C TYR A 255 6.09 -10.69 1.66
N MET A 256 6.41 -9.56 2.29
CA MET A 256 7.39 -9.55 3.38
C MET A 256 6.92 -10.39 4.57
N LEU A 257 5.62 -10.44 4.87
CA LEU A 257 5.09 -11.35 5.90
C LEU A 257 5.24 -12.81 5.50
N LEU A 258 4.87 -13.17 4.26
CA LEU A 258 4.95 -14.55 3.78
C LEU A 258 6.38 -15.09 3.77
N PHE A 259 7.35 -14.28 3.33
CA PHE A 259 8.73 -14.73 3.15
C PHE A 259 9.63 -14.49 4.37
N CYS A 260 9.36 -13.46 5.17
CA CYS A 260 10.27 -13.02 6.23
C CYS A 260 9.73 -13.17 7.65
N ASP A 261 8.42 -13.34 7.87
CA ASP A 261 7.85 -13.45 9.22
C ASP A 261 7.86 -14.89 9.71
N GLU A 262 8.62 -15.16 10.77
CA GLU A 262 8.75 -16.51 11.33
C GLU A 262 7.46 -17.01 12.02
N ASN A 263 6.62 -16.11 12.55
CA ASN A 263 5.35 -16.53 13.16
C ASN A 263 4.35 -16.96 12.08
N VAL A 264 4.36 -16.29 10.92
CA VAL A 264 3.59 -16.70 9.74
C VAL A 264 4.09 -18.06 9.23
N LYS A 265 5.41 -18.26 9.09
CA LYS A 265 5.98 -19.56 8.70
C LYS A 265 5.65 -20.66 9.70
N MET A 266 5.68 -20.36 11.00
CA MET A 266 5.31 -21.31 12.04
C MET A 266 3.83 -21.71 11.90
N ALA A 267 2.93 -20.75 11.75
CA ALA A 267 1.50 -21.02 11.57
C ALA A 267 1.20 -21.92 10.36
N PHE A 268 1.92 -21.73 9.25
CA PHE A 268 1.83 -22.62 8.10
C PHE A 268 2.30 -24.04 8.42
N ARG A 269 3.45 -24.19 9.08
CA ARG A 269 4.00 -25.51 9.46
C ARG A 269 3.06 -26.27 10.38
N THR A 270 2.48 -25.61 11.39
CA THR A 270 1.57 -26.26 12.35
C THR A 270 0.25 -26.69 11.70
N SER A 271 -0.21 -25.93 10.71
CA SER A 271 -1.42 -26.25 9.94
C SER A 271 -1.21 -27.45 9.01
N CYS A 272 -0.02 -27.60 8.42
CA CYS A 272 0.32 -28.77 7.60
C CYS A 272 0.52 -30.03 8.47
N SER A 273 1.17 -29.91 9.62
CA SER A 273 1.44 -31.08 10.48
C SER A 273 0.19 -31.66 11.16
N SER A 274 -0.89 -30.89 11.28
CA SER A 274 -2.17 -31.37 11.82
C SER A 274 -3.02 -32.13 10.78
N GLY A 275 -2.70 -32.01 9.49
CA GLY A 275 -3.36 -32.74 8.40
C GLY A 275 -2.87 -34.18 8.20
N ASP A 276 -1.68 -34.53 8.72
CA ASP A 276 -1.09 -35.87 8.59
C ASP A 276 -1.49 -36.83 9.73
N SER A 277 -2.48 -36.44 10.56
CA SER A 277 -2.94 -37.20 11.72
C SER A 277 -4.38 -37.72 11.64
N THR A 278 -4.89 -37.92 10.42
CA THR A 278 -6.16 -38.59 10.15
C THR A 278 -6.01 -39.71 9.14
#